data_AF-A0AA42PN03-F1
#
_entry.id   AF-A0AA42PN03-F1
#
_cell.length_a   1.000
_cell.length_b   1.000
_cell.length_c   1.000
_cell.angle_alpha   90.00
_cell.angle_beta   90.00
_cell.angle_gamma   90.00
#
_symmetry.space_group_name_H-M   'P 1'
#
loop_
_entity.id
_entity.type
_entity.pdbx_description
1 polymer ?
#
loop_
_entity_poly.entity_id
_entity_poly.type
_entity_poly.pdbx_seq_one_letter_code
_entity_poly.pdbx_strand_id
1 'polypeptide(L)'
;MTTHDEDGNNASGSYAGTSNRGIRSEAGQTISDLPAVTVVPSESPSRLVCDICRSTGLAILPVRYTVVPASCNVGLGGLSPAYASDVDVSAAGYTYALRTLRQGLLYLYYEQGPYGPEYWECYAIAENGTLWRQPTAYSARAIAGGGLPSCGRSGHDPVRTEFITIQRPDLCGTVWLAYSQHPWTPATLDRYGADPALRAERMQPIEPARWITSARAEGDQAPLKDAAGLASIMEYRWLDNPSGDPPDLPYSSALPGASNPDGALRKARLHAHGTRYPWSRRDYPRSEGFDPRQQRFERLQQHSSNGRIGSDRQEYPPMLLGLWDAVGVVHELSGYCNDLVACINQFKSERELEVSAVDQIEQISRLLELNGAVMAGNYAAQTVREVERQRRLGNPSLPPWDPKVKLSEEEKRELAREYERQFLPLYLKDAQDAWKNKYWPLIDEPRFTAFKRNMDAMTQQVRDRLGPKISVLVAWLRHDLLLATLEDFDGQSAAQGVWFEEIIADAIAVLGMHEIGRTLLTELAGDLAVTGRSSLLWRVIAQNQDAARLELQQTL
;
A
#
# COMPACT_ATOMS: atom_id res chain seq x y z
N MET A 1 -34.32 -53.60 -6.13
CA MET A 1 -33.94 -52.82 -7.32
C MET A 1 -34.38 -51.39 -7.05
N THR A 2 -33.54 -50.63 -6.33
CA THR A 2 -32.61 -49.60 -6.87
C THR A 2 -33.39 -48.33 -7.26
N THR A 3 -33.62 -47.42 -6.30
CA THR A 3 -32.82 -46.22 -5.92
C THR A 3 -33.07 -45.01 -6.82
N HIS A 4 -33.63 -43.93 -6.27
CA HIS A 4 -33.10 -42.57 -6.38
C HIS A 4 -33.78 -41.67 -5.33
N ASP A 5 -32.97 -41.19 -4.38
CA ASP A 5 -33.31 -40.21 -3.36
C ASP A 5 -33.25 -38.80 -3.96
N GLU A 6 -34.32 -38.04 -3.74
CA GLU A 6 -34.34 -36.58 -3.78
C GLU A 6 -34.07 -36.08 -2.37
N ASP A 7 -33.11 -35.18 -2.18
CA ASP A 7 -33.16 -34.25 -1.06
C ASP A 7 -32.44 -32.95 -1.40
N GLY A 8 -33.14 -31.85 -1.12
CA GLY A 8 -32.77 -30.49 -1.50
C GLY A 8 -31.69 -29.85 -0.62
N ASN A 9 -31.22 -28.67 -1.02
CA ASN A 9 -30.71 -27.71 -0.07
C ASN A 9 -30.83 -26.26 -0.52
N ASN A 10 -31.15 -25.41 0.45
CA ASN A 10 -31.36 -23.98 0.39
C ASN A 10 -30.11 -23.20 -0.04
N ALA A 11 -30.34 -22.15 -0.82
CA ALA A 11 -29.33 -21.21 -1.27
C ALA A 11 -29.07 -20.11 -0.23
N SER A 12 -27.90 -20.16 0.40
CA SER A 12 -27.24 -19.03 1.07
C SER A 12 -25.88 -18.81 0.37
N GLY A 13 -25.81 -17.81 -0.51
CA GLY A 13 -24.62 -17.51 -1.31
C GLY A 13 -23.86 -16.31 -0.80
N SER A 14 -22.77 -16.57 -0.05
CA SER A 14 -21.69 -15.63 0.21
C SER A 14 -20.88 -15.41 -1.09
N TYR A 15 -20.81 -14.18 -1.61
CA TYR A 15 -19.98 -13.85 -2.76
C TYR A 15 -18.59 -13.40 -2.31
N ALA A 16 -17.61 -14.28 -2.50
CA ALA A 16 -16.19 -13.99 -2.61
C ALA A 16 -15.73 -14.45 -4.00
N GLY A 17 -14.84 -13.69 -4.65
CA GLY A 17 -14.05 -14.18 -5.79
C GLY A 17 -14.24 -13.45 -7.13
N THR A 18 -13.33 -12.50 -7.38
CA THR A 18 -12.59 -12.23 -8.62
C THR A 18 -13.04 -12.88 -9.94
N SER A 19 -13.20 -12.08 -11.00
CA SER A 19 -12.75 -12.49 -12.34
C SER A 19 -12.25 -11.30 -13.19
N ASN A 20 -10.97 -11.38 -13.57
CA ASN A 20 -10.36 -10.62 -14.67
C ASN A 20 -11.03 -11.03 -15.98
N ARG A 21 -11.65 -10.09 -16.71
CA ARG A 21 -12.01 -10.28 -18.11
C ARG A 21 -10.90 -9.72 -19.00
N GLY A 22 -10.06 -10.61 -19.52
CA GLY A 22 -9.13 -10.32 -20.61
C GLY A 22 -9.86 -10.20 -21.95
N ILE A 23 -9.55 -9.15 -22.71
CA ILE A 23 -9.93 -8.99 -24.11
C ILE A 23 -8.92 -9.79 -24.95
N ARG A 24 -9.41 -10.68 -25.82
CA ARG A 24 -8.59 -11.48 -26.77
C ARG A 24 -8.42 -10.72 -28.09
N SER A 25 -7.18 -10.64 -28.59
CA SER A 25 -6.89 -10.44 -30.02
C SER A 25 -6.21 -11.68 -30.61
N GLU A 26 -6.53 -11.99 -31.86
CA GLU A 26 -6.11 -13.18 -32.61
C GLU A 26 -4.63 -13.13 -33.02
N ALA A 27 -3.73 -13.44 -32.08
CA ALA A 27 -2.36 -13.94 -32.33
C ALA A 27 -1.77 -14.41 -30.98
N GLY A 28 -2.21 -15.58 -30.51
CA GLY A 28 -1.99 -16.04 -29.14
C GLY A 28 -0.60 -16.59 -28.85
N GLN A 29 0.31 -15.75 -28.36
CA GLN A 29 1.27 -16.14 -27.33
C GLN A 29 0.93 -15.35 -26.06
N THR A 30 0.57 -16.06 -24.99
CA THR A 30 0.29 -15.48 -23.67
C THR A 30 1.59 -15.11 -22.96
N ILE A 31 1.74 -13.83 -22.61
CA ILE A 31 2.79 -13.29 -21.73
C ILE A 31 2.45 -13.68 -20.28
N SER A 32 2.50 -14.96 -19.94
CA SER A 32 2.25 -15.46 -18.58
C SER A 32 2.96 -16.77 -18.25
N ASP A 33 4.02 -17.13 -18.98
CA ASP A 33 4.82 -18.33 -18.68
C ASP A 33 6.32 -18.01 -18.67
N LEU A 34 6.78 -17.31 -17.63
CA LEU A 34 8.16 -17.44 -17.19
C LEU A 34 8.21 -18.61 -16.20
N PRO A 35 9.08 -19.61 -16.39
CA PRO A 35 9.06 -20.81 -15.56
C PRO A 35 9.50 -20.47 -14.13
N ALA A 36 8.56 -20.55 -13.18
CA ALA A 36 8.88 -20.72 -11.78
C ALA A 36 9.61 -22.07 -11.63
N VAL A 37 10.81 -22.06 -11.07
CA VAL A 37 11.58 -23.30 -10.87
C VAL A 37 11.14 -23.95 -9.57
N THR A 38 10.43 -25.07 -9.69
CA THR A 38 10.39 -26.09 -8.65
C THR A 38 11.77 -26.75 -8.62
N VAL A 39 12.56 -26.48 -7.57
CA VAL A 39 13.91 -27.03 -7.44
C VAL A 39 13.82 -28.54 -7.26
N VAL A 40 14.29 -29.31 -8.24
CA VAL A 40 14.55 -30.74 -8.09
C VAL A 40 15.87 -30.91 -7.33
N PRO A 41 15.92 -31.62 -6.21
CA PRO A 41 17.16 -31.81 -5.45
C PRO A 41 18.20 -32.55 -6.28
N SER A 42 19.45 -32.09 -6.28
CA SER A 42 20.56 -32.85 -6.85
C SER A 42 20.82 -34.11 -6.01
N GLU A 43 20.65 -35.29 -6.58
CA GLU A 43 21.09 -36.54 -5.97
C GLU A 43 22.62 -36.66 -6.03
N SER A 44 23.29 -36.37 -4.92
CA SER A 44 24.61 -36.96 -4.63
C SER A 44 24.87 -36.99 -3.11
N PRO A 45 25.40 -38.11 -2.57
CA PRO A 45 25.40 -38.39 -1.14
C PRO A 45 26.67 -37.84 -0.47
N SER A 46 26.66 -36.55 -0.14
CA SER A 46 27.42 -36.09 1.02
C SER A 46 26.47 -35.41 1.99
N ARG A 47 26.10 -36.15 3.04
CA ARG A 47 25.37 -35.63 4.22
C ARG A 47 26.33 -34.79 5.07
N LEU A 48 27.03 -33.81 4.49
CA LEU A 48 27.92 -32.88 5.18
C LEU A 48 27.26 -31.50 5.23
N VAL A 49 27.41 -30.80 6.37
CA VAL A 49 26.93 -29.42 6.56
C VAL A 49 27.39 -28.53 5.40
N CYS A 50 26.49 -27.73 4.78
CA CYS A 50 26.85 -26.88 3.64
C CYS A 50 27.67 -25.65 4.02
N ASP A 51 28.32 -25.02 3.04
CA ASP A 51 29.14 -23.82 3.23
C ASP A 51 28.36 -22.66 3.84
N ILE A 52 27.07 -22.51 3.53
CA ILE A 52 26.20 -21.51 4.16
C ILE A 52 26.02 -21.81 5.66
N CYS A 53 25.69 -23.06 6.00
CA CYS A 53 25.53 -23.48 7.39
C CYS A 53 26.86 -23.50 8.17
N ARG A 54 28.01 -23.54 7.50
CA ARG A 54 29.35 -23.44 8.13
C ARG A 54 29.94 -22.04 8.15
N SER A 55 29.37 -21.11 7.39
CA SER A 55 29.98 -19.80 7.17
C SER A 55 30.15 -19.03 8.48
N THR A 56 31.33 -18.47 8.65
CA THR A 56 31.73 -17.64 9.80
C THR A 56 32.39 -16.37 9.28
N GLY A 57 32.36 -15.32 10.08
CA GLY A 57 32.91 -14.01 9.75
C GLY A 57 32.28 -12.95 10.62
N LEU A 58 32.01 -11.77 10.09
CA LEU A 58 31.12 -10.81 10.75
C LEU A 58 29.67 -11.20 10.49
N ALA A 59 28.94 -11.64 11.51
CA ALA A 59 27.51 -11.90 11.38
C ALA A 59 26.72 -10.58 11.42
N ILE A 60 25.84 -10.40 10.45
CA ILE A 60 24.99 -9.21 10.32
C ILE A 60 23.54 -9.69 10.29
N LEU A 61 22.73 -9.22 11.22
CA LEU A 61 21.27 -9.36 11.21
C LEU A 61 20.69 -8.16 10.45
N PRO A 62 20.31 -8.33 9.17
CA PRO A 62 19.68 -7.26 8.43
C PRO A 62 18.21 -7.16 8.82
N VAL A 63 17.78 -5.94 9.12
CA VAL A 63 16.39 -5.56 9.35
C VAL A 63 16.06 -4.40 8.44
N ARG A 64 14.81 -3.95 8.40
CA ARG A 64 14.40 -2.78 7.62
C ARG A 64 13.70 -1.77 8.51
N TYR A 65 13.85 -0.50 8.14
CA TYR A 65 13.01 0.57 8.68
C TYR A 65 11.60 0.48 8.11
N THR A 66 10.62 0.76 8.95
CA THR A 66 9.22 0.91 8.57
C THR A 66 8.57 1.98 9.42
N VAL A 67 7.43 2.50 8.97
CA VAL A 67 6.54 3.33 9.78
C VAL A 67 5.42 2.45 10.32
N VAL A 68 5.02 2.68 11.58
CA VAL A 68 3.89 1.99 12.24
C VAL A 68 3.09 2.97 13.12
N PRO A 69 1.86 2.62 13.53
CA PRO A 69 1.13 3.38 14.56
C PRO A 69 1.95 3.56 15.84
N ALA A 70 1.92 4.76 16.44
CA ALA A 70 2.62 5.04 17.68
C ALA A 70 2.17 4.13 18.85
N SER A 71 0.94 3.60 18.79
CA SER A 71 0.40 2.63 19.74
C SER A 71 1.18 1.31 19.79
N CYS A 72 1.99 0.99 18.78
CA CYS A 72 2.82 -0.21 18.79
C CYS A 72 3.93 -0.16 19.87
N ASN A 73 4.28 1.01 20.41
CA ASN A 73 5.28 1.19 21.47
C ASN A 73 6.62 0.49 21.15
N VAL A 74 7.26 0.93 20.07
CA VAL A 74 8.50 0.36 19.52
C VAL A 74 9.63 1.38 19.51
N GLY A 75 10.88 0.91 19.34
CA GLY A 75 12.06 1.75 19.20
C GLY A 75 13.05 1.15 18.21
N LEU A 76 14.16 1.85 17.96
CA LEU A 76 15.12 1.51 16.90
C LEU A 76 16.35 0.72 17.37
N GLY A 77 16.31 0.12 18.57
CA GLY A 77 17.37 -0.83 18.99
C GLY A 77 18.79 -0.23 19.10
N GLY A 78 18.88 1.08 19.34
CA GLY A 78 20.16 1.81 19.37
C GLY A 78 20.62 2.34 18.01
N LEU A 79 19.87 2.07 16.93
CA LEU A 79 20.07 2.72 15.64
C LEU A 79 19.58 4.18 15.71
N SER A 80 20.26 5.04 14.98
CA SER A 80 19.95 6.47 14.83
C SER A 80 20.02 6.86 13.35
N PRO A 81 19.13 6.32 12.50
CA PRO A 81 19.13 6.60 11.07
C PRO A 81 18.97 8.09 10.77
N ALA A 82 19.93 8.68 10.08
CA ALA A 82 19.80 10.06 9.61
C ALA A 82 18.83 10.17 8.44
N TYR A 83 18.85 9.22 7.49
CA TYR A 83 18.16 9.36 6.22
C TYR A 83 16.84 8.57 6.11
N ALA A 84 16.73 7.44 6.81
CA ALA A 84 15.51 6.63 6.79
C ALA A 84 14.42 7.14 7.75
N SER A 85 14.71 8.18 8.56
CA SER A 85 13.82 8.67 9.62
C SER A 85 13.78 10.20 9.80
N ASP A 86 14.27 10.97 8.83
CA ASP A 86 14.29 12.44 8.88
C ASP A 86 12.92 13.09 8.66
N VAL A 87 11.98 12.42 8.00
CA VAL A 87 10.59 12.87 7.91
C VAL A 87 9.91 12.71 9.27
N ASP A 88 9.42 13.81 9.85
CA ASP A 88 8.62 13.74 11.08
C ASP A 88 7.25 13.09 10.81
N VAL A 89 7.05 11.91 11.39
CA VAL A 89 5.81 11.13 11.27
C VAL A 89 4.90 11.26 12.50
N SER A 90 5.36 11.93 13.56
CA SER A 90 4.71 11.93 14.87
C SER A 90 3.36 12.63 14.87
N ALA A 91 3.21 13.74 14.13
CA ALA A 91 1.97 14.48 13.98
C ALA A 91 0.84 13.64 13.34
N ALA A 92 1.18 12.61 12.56
CA ALA A 92 0.24 11.66 11.97
C ALA A 92 -0.10 10.47 12.89
N GLY A 93 0.44 10.45 14.12
CA GLY A 93 0.27 9.38 15.10
C GLY A 93 1.09 8.14 14.78
N TYR A 94 2.24 8.30 14.13
CA TYR A 94 3.13 7.22 13.74
C TYR A 94 4.48 7.30 14.45
N THR A 95 5.25 6.21 14.37
CA THR A 95 6.65 6.13 14.77
C THR A 95 7.42 5.22 13.82
N TYR A 96 8.74 5.40 13.76
CA TYR A 96 9.62 4.46 13.07
C TYR A 96 9.86 3.20 13.91
N ALA A 97 10.01 2.07 13.23
CA ALA A 97 10.22 0.76 13.83
C ALA A 97 11.18 -0.09 12.98
N LEU A 98 11.66 -1.19 13.59
CA LEU A 98 12.45 -2.20 12.90
C LEU A 98 11.63 -3.45 12.68
N ARG A 99 11.63 -3.94 11.44
CA ARG A 99 11.05 -5.24 11.07
C ARG A 99 12.07 -6.12 10.37
N THR A 100 11.88 -7.43 10.41
CA THR A 100 12.60 -8.35 9.53
C THR A 100 12.42 -7.93 8.08
N LEU A 101 13.42 -8.21 7.23
CA LEU A 101 13.31 -7.95 5.80
C LEU A 101 12.08 -8.66 5.23
N ARG A 102 11.39 -7.96 4.32
CA ARG A 102 10.31 -8.53 3.51
C ARG A 102 10.90 -9.17 2.25
N GLN A 103 10.06 -9.92 1.54
CA GLN A 103 10.43 -10.54 0.26
C GLN A 103 11.13 -9.55 -0.68
N GLY A 104 12.20 -9.98 -1.33
CA GLY A 104 13.01 -9.13 -2.21
C GLY A 104 14.44 -9.67 -2.34
N LEU A 105 15.40 -8.77 -2.51
CA LEU A 105 16.81 -9.08 -2.64
C LEU A 105 17.67 -8.13 -1.79
N LEU A 106 18.77 -8.66 -1.27
CA LEU A 106 19.81 -7.91 -0.59
C LEU A 106 21.09 -8.00 -1.42
N TYR A 107 21.51 -6.88 -1.97
CA TYR A 107 22.72 -6.73 -2.76
C TYR A 107 23.88 -6.24 -1.89
N LEU A 108 25.06 -6.79 -2.13
CA LEU A 108 26.31 -6.38 -1.51
C LEU A 108 27.34 -6.10 -2.59
N TYR A 109 27.97 -4.93 -2.55
CA TYR A 109 29.11 -4.59 -3.38
C TYR A 109 30.35 -4.43 -2.51
N TYR A 110 31.40 -5.17 -2.82
CA TYR A 110 32.67 -5.13 -2.11
C TYR A 110 33.66 -4.30 -2.92
N GLU A 111 34.14 -3.19 -2.36
CA GLU A 111 35.27 -2.45 -2.96
C GLU A 111 36.55 -3.29 -2.90
N GLN A 112 36.75 -3.96 -1.77
CA GLN A 112 37.79 -4.96 -1.55
C GLN A 112 37.22 -6.04 -0.65
N GLY A 113 37.46 -7.31 -0.98
CA GLY A 113 37.05 -8.42 -0.14
C GLY A 113 37.94 -9.66 -0.31
N PRO A 114 37.55 -10.78 0.34
CA PRO A 114 38.27 -12.05 0.32
C PRO A 114 38.53 -12.63 -1.08
N TYR A 115 37.76 -12.23 -2.08
CA TYR A 115 37.81 -12.78 -3.44
C TYR A 115 38.43 -11.80 -4.47
N GLY A 116 38.90 -10.64 -4.03
CA GLY A 116 39.44 -9.59 -4.88
C GLY A 116 38.72 -8.25 -4.71
N PRO A 117 39.07 -7.25 -5.53
CA PRO A 117 38.38 -5.97 -5.57
C PRO A 117 37.06 -6.05 -6.35
N GLU A 118 36.18 -5.07 -6.11
CA GLU A 118 35.03 -4.71 -6.96
C GLU A 118 34.15 -5.89 -7.42
N TYR A 119 33.53 -6.60 -6.49
CA TYR A 119 32.62 -7.70 -6.82
C TYR A 119 31.28 -7.63 -6.08
N TRP A 120 30.29 -8.30 -6.67
CA TRP A 120 28.92 -8.36 -6.16
C TRP A 120 28.61 -9.70 -5.48
N GLU A 121 27.80 -9.63 -4.43
CA GLU A 121 27.11 -10.75 -3.82
C GLU A 121 25.61 -10.39 -3.68
N CYS A 122 24.75 -11.40 -3.70
CA CYS A 122 23.31 -11.18 -3.56
C CYS A 122 22.66 -12.30 -2.74
N TYR A 123 21.68 -11.92 -1.93
CA TYR A 123 20.78 -12.83 -1.25
C TYR A 123 19.35 -12.57 -1.74
N ALA A 124 18.64 -13.62 -2.09
CA ALA A 124 17.19 -13.54 -2.25
C ALA A 124 16.53 -13.74 -0.88
N ILE A 125 15.47 -12.99 -0.61
CA ILE A 125 14.77 -12.96 0.67
C ILE A 125 13.38 -13.56 0.45
N ALA A 126 13.05 -14.60 1.20
CA ALA A 126 11.69 -15.16 1.22
C ALA A 126 10.73 -14.27 2.01
N GLU A 127 9.42 -14.49 1.89
CA GLU A 127 8.39 -13.67 2.57
C GLU A 127 8.57 -13.65 4.10
N ASN A 128 9.04 -14.74 4.70
CA ASN A 128 9.31 -14.81 6.12
C ASN A 128 10.66 -14.17 6.56
N GLY A 129 11.37 -13.49 5.66
CA GLY A 129 12.65 -12.81 5.92
C GLY A 129 13.89 -13.71 5.95
N THR A 130 13.77 -14.98 5.58
CA THR A 130 14.94 -15.88 5.47
C THR A 130 15.70 -15.64 4.16
N LEU A 131 17.03 -15.74 4.23
CA LEU A 131 17.99 -15.30 3.22
C LEU A 131 18.64 -16.49 2.50
N TRP A 132 18.58 -16.48 1.17
CA TRP A 132 19.25 -17.47 0.33
C TRP A 132 20.28 -16.82 -0.58
N ARG A 133 21.55 -17.11 -0.30
CA ARG A 133 22.68 -16.65 -1.11
C ARG A 133 22.53 -17.14 -2.55
N GLN A 134 22.52 -16.20 -3.48
CA GLN A 134 22.43 -16.48 -4.91
C GLN A 134 23.82 -16.83 -5.47
N PRO A 135 23.91 -17.66 -6.53
CA PRO A 135 25.18 -17.99 -7.16
C PRO A 135 25.92 -16.77 -7.72
N THR A 136 25.17 -15.78 -8.22
CA THR A 136 25.69 -14.49 -8.70
C THR A 136 24.61 -13.43 -8.57
N ALA A 137 25.01 -12.17 -8.39
CA ALA A 137 24.09 -11.03 -8.38
C ALA A 137 23.47 -10.77 -9.76
N TYR A 138 24.20 -11.04 -10.84
CA TYR A 138 23.79 -10.77 -12.23
C TYR A 138 22.65 -11.65 -12.74
N SER A 139 22.37 -12.77 -12.06
CA SER A 139 21.24 -13.67 -12.38
C SER A 139 20.43 -14.03 -11.14
N ALA A 140 20.46 -13.16 -10.13
CA ALA A 140 19.69 -13.31 -8.91
C ALA A 140 18.18 -13.34 -9.22
N ARG A 141 17.45 -14.19 -8.51
CA ARG A 141 16.00 -14.36 -8.69
C ARG A 141 15.27 -14.16 -7.38
N ALA A 142 14.08 -13.58 -7.45
CA ALA A 142 13.17 -13.56 -6.32
C ALA A 142 12.74 -15.00 -5.95
N ILE A 143 12.51 -15.24 -4.67
CA ILE A 143 11.94 -16.50 -4.17
C ILE A 143 10.46 -16.27 -3.95
N ALA A 144 9.60 -17.10 -4.54
CA ALA A 144 8.18 -17.12 -4.22
C ALA A 144 7.89 -18.05 -3.02
N GLY A 145 6.95 -17.65 -2.16
CA GLY A 145 6.45 -18.45 -1.05
C GLY A 145 6.92 -18.02 0.35
N GLY A 146 6.33 -18.64 1.37
CA GLY A 146 6.44 -18.27 2.78
C GLY A 146 7.79 -18.57 3.45
N GLY A 147 8.79 -19.12 2.75
CA GLY A 147 10.09 -19.48 3.32
C GLY A 147 11.01 -20.17 2.32
N LEU A 148 12.25 -20.43 2.73
CA LEU A 148 13.20 -21.17 1.90
C LEU A 148 12.79 -22.64 1.72
N PRO A 149 13.14 -23.27 0.58
CA PRO A 149 13.03 -24.71 0.42
C PRO A 149 13.80 -25.46 1.51
N SER A 150 13.24 -26.57 2.00
CA SER A 150 13.87 -27.39 3.04
C SER A 150 15.25 -27.89 2.62
N CYS A 151 16.26 -27.65 3.46
CA CYS A 151 17.60 -28.19 3.25
C CYS A 151 17.70 -29.62 3.82
N GLY A 152 17.91 -30.61 2.95
CA GLY A 152 18.08 -32.01 3.37
C GLY A 152 19.47 -32.41 3.88
N ARG A 153 20.41 -31.45 3.99
CA ARG A 153 21.79 -31.74 4.43
C ARG A 153 21.84 -31.90 5.95
N SER A 154 22.70 -32.81 6.42
CA SER A 154 22.90 -32.98 7.87
C SER A 154 23.50 -31.71 8.49
N GLY A 155 23.09 -31.40 9.71
CA GLY A 155 23.52 -30.19 10.44
C GLY A 155 23.02 -28.87 9.84
N HIS A 156 21.95 -28.90 9.04
CA HIS A 156 21.20 -27.69 8.70
C HIS A 156 20.65 -27.05 9.98
N ASP A 157 20.88 -25.74 10.12
CA ASP A 157 20.23 -24.92 11.14
C ASP A 157 19.37 -23.85 10.44
N PRO A 158 18.03 -23.90 10.60
CA PRO A 158 17.14 -22.90 10.01
C PRO A 158 17.44 -21.47 10.46
N VAL A 159 17.89 -21.27 11.72
CA VAL A 159 18.20 -19.93 12.27
C VAL A 159 19.36 -19.29 11.52
N ARG A 160 20.29 -20.09 10.95
CA ARG A 160 21.38 -19.55 10.14
C ARG A 160 20.85 -18.79 8.92
N THR A 161 19.67 -19.10 8.42
CA THR A 161 19.09 -18.40 7.27
C THR A 161 18.49 -17.04 7.63
N GLU A 162 18.45 -16.64 8.89
CA GLU A 162 17.89 -15.34 9.32
C GLU A 162 18.91 -14.18 9.24
N PHE A 163 20.19 -14.45 8.98
CA PHE A 163 21.25 -13.44 8.95
C PHE A 163 22.28 -13.71 7.84
N ILE A 164 23.17 -12.76 7.56
CA ILE A 164 24.30 -12.94 6.61
C ILE A 164 25.64 -12.95 7.35
N THR A 165 26.70 -13.41 6.68
CA THR A 165 28.06 -13.37 7.21
C THR A 165 29.03 -12.80 6.18
N ILE A 166 29.73 -11.72 6.52
CA ILE A 166 30.86 -11.24 5.73
C ILE A 166 32.10 -12.04 6.12
N GLN A 167 32.57 -12.89 5.21
CA GLN A 167 33.73 -13.75 5.44
C GLN A 167 35.02 -12.95 5.44
N ARG A 168 35.97 -13.33 6.31
CA ARG A 168 37.28 -12.67 6.46
C ARG A 168 37.16 -11.13 6.52
N PRO A 169 36.40 -10.60 7.49
CA PRO A 169 36.12 -9.16 7.57
C PRO A 169 37.37 -8.30 7.69
N ASP A 170 38.48 -8.85 8.18
CA ASP A 170 39.81 -8.24 8.23
C ASP A 170 40.42 -7.92 6.85
N LEU A 171 39.96 -8.61 5.80
CA LEU A 171 40.40 -8.40 4.41
C LEU A 171 39.44 -7.51 3.61
N CYS A 172 38.33 -7.06 4.22
CA CYS A 172 37.31 -6.27 3.54
C CYS A 172 37.60 -4.77 3.67
N GLY A 173 37.48 -4.06 2.55
CA GLY A 173 37.34 -2.60 2.53
C GLY A 173 35.90 -2.18 2.85
N THR A 174 35.42 -1.09 2.24
CA THR A 174 34.01 -0.73 2.32
C THR A 174 33.15 -1.78 1.63
N VAL A 175 32.08 -2.20 2.30
CA VAL A 175 31.05 -3.05 1.72
C VAL A 175 29.76 -2.26 1.70
N TRP A 176 29.14 -2.15 0.52
CA TRP A 176 27.92 -1.39 0.32
C TRP A 176 26.72 -2.35 0.25
N LEU A 177 25.66 -2.07 0.99
CA LEU A 177 24.45 -2.91 1.04
C LEU A 177 23.22 -2.16 0.56
N ALA A 178 22.34 -2.84 -0.18
CA ALA A 178 21.03 -2.31 -0.52
C ALA A 178 19.98 -3.42 -0.57
N TYR A 179 18.84 -3.15 0.06
CA TYR A 179 17.62 -3.92 -0.13
C TYR A 179 16.87 -3.42 -1.37
N SER A 180 16.37 -4.34 -2.20
CA SER A 180 15.46 -4.04 -3.31
C SER A 180 14.28 -5.02 -3.32
N GLN A 181 13.08 -4.53 -3.63
CA GLN A 181 11.90 -5.38 -3.81
C GLN A 181 12.02 -6.28 -5.05
N HIS A 182 12.60 -5.75 -6.12
CA HIS A 182 12.72 -6.43 -7.42
C HIS A 182 14.18 -6.63 -7.82
N PRO A 183 14.49 -7.65 -8.65
CA PRO A 183 15.86 -7.87 -9.12
C PRO A 183 16.39 -6.66 -9.90
N TRP A 184 17.62 -6.25 -9.62
CA TRP A 184 18.36 -5.30 -10.44
C TRP A 184 18.82 -5.95 -11.75
N THR A 185 18.79 -5.20 -12.85
CA THR A 185 19.34 -5.67 -14.12
C THR A 185 20.88 -5.63 -14.07
N PRO A 186 21.58 -6.35 -14.96
CA PRO A 186 23.02 -6.20 -15.14
C PRO A 186 23.45 -4.73 -15.34
N ALA A 187 22.68 -3.96 -16.12
CA ALA A 187 22.95 -2.54 -16.33
C ALA A 187 22.83 -1.71 -15.04
N THR A 188 21.84 -1.99 -14.19
CA THR A 188 21.72 -1.36 -12.86
C THR A 188 22.92 -1.71 -11.96
N LEU A 189 23.36 -2.98 -11.94
CA LEU A 189 24.54 -3.41 -11.18
C LEU A 189 25.83 -2.72 -11.67
N ASP A 190 26.02 -2.67 -12.98
CA ASP A 190 27.20 -2.04 -13.58
C ASP A 190 27.22 -0.52 -13.31
N ARG A 191 26.04 0.13 -13.36
CA ARG A 191 25.88 1.55 -13.02
C ARG A 191 26.30 1.87 -11.58
N TYR A 192 25.79 1.12 -10.59
CA TYR A 192 26.18 1.31 -9.19
C TYR A 192 27.62 0.84 -8.90
N GLY A 193 28.14 -0.12 -9.66
CA GLY A 193 29.53 -0.55 -9.56
C GLY A 193 30.51 0.53 -10.03
N ALA A 194 30.17 1.21 -11.13
CA ALA A 194 31.03 2.20 -11.78
C ALA A 194 30.94 3.61 -11.19
N ASP A 195 29.82 4.00 -10.57
CA ASP A 195 29.60 5.35 -10.04
C ASP A 195 29.48 5.36 -8.50
N PRO A 196 30.55 5.76 -7.78
CA PRO A 196 30.54 5.85 -6.33
C PRO A 196 29.53 6.86 -5.77
N ALA A 197 29.18 7.92 -6.52
CA ALA A 197 28.24 8.93 -6.05
C ALA A 197 26.81 8.39 -6.08
N LEU A 198 26.41 7.75 -7.18
CA LEU A 198 25.12 7.05 -7.27
C LEU A 198 25.03 5.90 -6.26
N ARG A 199 26.14 5.17 -6.07
CA ARG A 199 26.23 4.13 -5.05
C ARG A 199 26.00 4.69 -3.65
N ALA A 200 26.65 5.80 -3.29
CA ALA A 200 26.51 6.40 -1.97
C ALA A 200 25.11 6.99 -1.69
N GLU A 201 24.38 7.39 -2.73
CA GLU A 201 23.01 7.85 -2.60
C GLU A 201 22.02 6.71 -2.31
N ARG A 202 22.28 5.53 -2.90
CA ARG A 202 21.35 4.39 -2.88
C ARG A 202 21.69 3.29 -1.87
N MET A 203 22.97 3.06 -1.61
CA MET A 203 23.49 1.95 -0.83
C MET A 203 24.09 2.44 0.49
N GLN A 204 24.08 1.57 1.49
CA GLN A 204 24.59 1.84 2.83
C GLN A 204 25.99 1.25 3.00
N PRO A 205 27.01 2.06 3.35
CA PRO A 205 28.35 1.56 3.57
C PRO A 205 28.49 0.96 4.97
N ILE A 206 29.22 -0.15 5.05
CA ILE A 206 29.79 -0.67 6.30
C ILE A 206 31.29 -0.92 6.12
N GLU A 207 32.01 -0.92 7.23
CA GLU A 207 33.47 -1.13 7.27
C GLU A 207 33.77 -2.37 8.13
N PRO A 208 33.73 -3.61 7.57
CA PRO A 208 33.83 -4.83 8.37
C PRO A 208 35.12 -4.93 9.19
N ALA A 209 36.26 -4.54 8.61
CA ALA A 209 37.57 -4.56 9.29
C ALA A 209 37.59 -3.61 10.51
N ARG A 210 36.96 -2.43 10.38
CA ARG A 210 36.81 -1.48 11.49
C ARG A 210 35.82 -1.98 12.53
N TRP A 211 34.73 -2.62 12.10
CA TRP A 211 33.70 -3.14 13.00
C TRP A 211 34.26 -4.19 13.96
N ILE A 212 35.03 -5.16 13.46
CA ILE A 212 35.58 -6.24 14.29
C ILE A 212 36.62 -5.74 15.32
N THR A 213 37.13 -4.52 15.16
CA THR A 213 38.09 -3.89 16.09
C THR A 213 37.44 -2.85 17.00
N SER A 214 36.37 -2.19 16.56
CA SER A 214 35.80 -1.01 17.23
C SER A 214 34.29 -0.84 17.03
N ALA A 215 33.52 -1.92 17.23
CA ALA A 215 32.07 -1.90 17.07
C ALA A 215 31.39 -0.84 17.96
N ARG A 216 30.56 0.01 17.35
CA ARG A 216 29.77 1.04 18.04
C ARG A 216 28.46 1.29 17.29
N ALA A 217 27.46 1.78 18.01
CA ALA A 217 26.24 2.26 17.38
C ALA A 217 26.54 3.56 16.64
N GLU A 218 26.24 3.60 15.34
CA GLU A 218 26.46 4.76 14.48
C GLU A 218 25.53 4.67 13.26
N GLY A 219 24.60 5.62 13.15
CA GLY A 219 23.66 5.66 12.04
C GLY A 219 22.80 4.40 11.97
N ASP A 220 22.96 3.64 10.89
CA ASP A 220 22.18 2.45 10.56
C ASP A 220 22.71 1.13 11.13
N GLN A 221 23.83 1.17 11.86
CA GLN A 221 24.46 -0.01 12.43
C GLN A 221 24.60 0.08 13.96
N ALA A 222 24.34 -1.03 14.66
CA ALA A 222 24.57 -1.16 16.10
C ALA A 222 25.04 -2.57 16.50
N PRO A 223 25.88 -2.71 17.53
CA PRO A 223 26.28 -4.02 18.04
C PRO A 223 25.13 -4.68 18.82
N LEU A 224 24.82 -5.93 18.47
CA LEU A 224 23.95 -6.78 19.28
C LEU A 224 24.76 -7.34 20.45
N LYS A 225 24.43 -6.90 21.67
CA LYS A 225 25.15 -7.29 22.89
C LYS A 225 24.57 -8.51 23.58
N ASP A 226 23.26 -8.70 23.46
CA ASP A 226 22.51 -9.77 24.10
C ASP A 226 21.19 -10.01 23.35
N ALA A 227 20.43 -11.00 23.83
CA ALA A 227 19.12 -11.34 23.30
C ALA A 227 18.06 -10.23 23.52
N ALA A 228 18.24 -9.34 24.49
CA ALA A 228 17.31 -8.23 24.73
C ALA A 228 17.38 -7.20 23.59
N GLY A 229 18.55 -7.02 22.98
CA GLY A 229 18.72 -6.19 21.78
C GLY A 229 17.80 -6.60 20.62
N LEU A 230 17.52 -7.89 20.47
CA LEU A 230 16.62 -8.40 19.44
C LEU A 230 15.17 -7.93 19.64
N ALA A 231 14.74 -7.69 20.88
CA ALA A 231 13.35 -7.29 21.19
C ALA A 231 12.96 -5.91 20.64
N SER A 232 13.92 -5.12 20.18
CA SER A 232 13.67 -3.87 19.44
C SER A 232 13.08 -4.09 18.05
N ILE A 233 13.27 -5.29 17.49
CA ILE A 233 12.74 -5.71 16.19
C ILE A 233 11.35 -6.31 16.44
N MET A 234 10.35 -5.86 15.69
CA MET A 234 8.96 -6.18 15.98
C MET A 234 8.68 -7.69 15.99
N GLU A 235 9.26 -8.44 15.07
CA GLU A 235 9.08 -9.90 14.98
C GLU A 235 9.68 -10.68 16.16
N TYR A 236 10.60 -10.07 16.92
CA TYR A 236 11.23 -10.66 18.10
C TYR A 236 10.59 -10.17 19.41
N ARG A 237 9.57 -9.30 19.35
CA ARG A 237 8.89 -8.83 20.56
C ARG A 237 8.13 -9.97 21.23
N TRP A 238 8.16 -9.96 22.55
CA TRP A 238 7.34 -10.88 23.33
C TRP A 238 5.88 -10.39 23.32
N LEU A 239 4.99 -11.16 22.71
CA LEU A 239 3.55 -10.89 22.71
C LEU A 239 2.78 -11.99 23.44
N ASP A 240 1.76 -11.63 24.22
CA ASP A 240 1.04 -12.59 25.07
C ASP A 240 0.28 -13.66 24.27
N ASN A 241 -0.13 -13.35 23.04
CA ASN A 241 -0.78 -14.30 22.15
C ASN A 241 0.25 -15.01 21.23
N PRO A 242 0.37 -16.35 21.32
CA PRO A 242 1.21 -17.15 20.43
C PRO A 242 0.80 -17.20 18.97
N SER A 243 -0.51 -17.12 18.73
CA SER A 243 -1.10 -17.47 17.45
C SER A 243 -1.74 -16.26 16.81
N GLY A 244 -1.44 -16.06 15.53
CA GLY A 244 -1.99 -14.97 14.73
C GLY A 244 -1.19 -13.67 14.82
N ASP A 245 -1.77 -12.64 14.22
CA ASP A 245 -1.10 -11.35 14.12
C ASP A 245 -1.10 -10.60 15.47
N PRO A 246 -0.11 -9.72 15.69
CA PRO A 246 -0.18 -8.74 16.75
C PRO A 246 -1.45 -7.87 16.61
N PRO A 247 -2.27 -7.74 17.66
CA PRO A 247 -3.56 -7.06 17.58
C PRO A 247 -3.43 -5.55 17.37
N ASP A 248 -2.27 -4.97 17.69
CA ASP A 248 -1.92 -3.57 17.48
C ASP A 248 -1.57 -3.25 16.02
N LEU A 249 -1.23 -4.27 15.21
CA LEU A 249 -0.90 -4.11 13.79
C LEU A 249 -1.15 -5.43 13.01
N PRO A 250 -2.42 -5.80 12.79
CA PRO A 250 -2.78 -7.05 12.11
C PRO A 250 -2.41 -7.05 10.61
N TYR A 251 -2.15 -8.24 10.06
CA TYR A 251 -1.94 -8.45 8.61
C TYR A 251 -3.13 -9.21 7.99
N SER A 252 -3.47 -10.36 8.57
CA SER A 252 -4.57 -11.23 8.14
C SER A 252 -5.86 -10.99 8.92
N SER A 253 -5.73 -10.52 10.17
CA SER A 253 -6.87 -10.38 11.07
C SER A 253 -7.73 -9.17 10.70
N ALA A 254 -9.06 -9.33 10.75
CA ALA A 254 -9.99 -8.25 10.43
C ALA A 254 -9.87 -7.08 11.42
N LEU A 255 -9.92 -5.86 10.89
CA LEU A 255 -10.03 -4.65 11.71
C LEU A 255 -11.39 -4.59 12.43
N PRO A 256 -11.51 -3.85 13.55
CA PRO A 256 -12.77 -3.74 14.29
C PRO A 256 -13.94 -3.23 13.43
N GLY A 257 -15.18 -3.48 13.87
CA GLY A 257 -16.36 -2.89 13.26
C GLY A 257 -16.30 -1.35 13.25
N ALA A 258 -16.81 -0.72 12.19
CA ALA A 258 -16.75 0.73 12.00
C ALA A 258 -17.85 1.50 12.74
N SER A 259 -19.00 0.89 12.99
CA SER A 259 -20.17 1.52 13.58
C SER A 259 -20.53 0.92 14.95
N ASN A 260 -21.07 1.75 15.83
CA ASN A 260 -21.73 1.33 17.05
C ASN A 260 -23.22 1.02 16.78
N PRO A 261 -23.92 0.33 17.70
CA PRO A 261 -25.36 0.06 17.55
C PRO A 261 -26.25 1.31 17.42
N ASP A 262 -25.79 2.47 17.92
CA ASP A 262 -26.46 3.77 17.81
C ASP A 262 -26.18 4.48 16.46
N GLY A 263 -25.43 3.85 15.56
CA GLY A 263 -25.04 4.40 14.27
C GLY A 263 -23.91 5.43 14.34
N ALA A 264 -23.29 5.66 15.51
CA ALA A 264 -22.10 6.50 15.60
C ALA A 264 -20.84 5.74 15.14
N LEU A 265 -19.83 6.47 14.64
CA LEU A 265 -18.55 5.89 14.29
C LEU A 265 -17.81 5.37 15.54
N ARG A 266 -17.30 4.14 15.47
CA ARG A 266 -16.53 3.54 16.55
C ARG A 266 -15.12 4.12 16.59
N LYS A 267 -14.79 4.81 17.68
CA LYS A 267 -13.46 5.43 17.89
C LYS A 267 -12.31 4.45 17.69
N ALA A 268 -12.45 3.20 18.16
CA ALA A 268 -11.41 2.17 17.99
C ALA A 268 -11.04 1.93 16.52
N ARG A 269 -12.01 2.04 15.58
CA ARG A 269 -11.75 1.81 14.16
C ARG A 269 -10.94 2.94 13.52
N LEU A 270 -11.10 4.18 13.99
CA LEU A 270 -10.29 5.33 13.53
C LEU A 270 -8.80 5.20 13.87
N HIS A 271 -8.46 4.38 14.86
CA HIS A 271 -7.09 4.16 15.33
C HIS A 271 -6.51 2.82 14.90
N ALA A 272 -7.34 1.93 14.35
CA ALA A 272 -6.92 0.62 13.90
C ALA A 272 -6.35 0.68 12.48
N HIS A 273 -5.19 0.06 12.30
CA HIS A 273 -4.46 -0.01 11.05
C HIS A 273 -4.00 -1.45 10.83
N GLY A 274 -4.06 -1.93 9.59
CA GLY A 274 -3.43 -3.17 9.16
C GLY A 274 -2.06 -2.87 8.57
N THR A 275 -1.14 -3.82 8.66
CA THR A 275 0.14 -3.76 7.92
C THR A 275 -0.01 -4.39 6.54
N ARG A 276 0.69 -3.84 5.54
CA ARG A 276 0.77 -4.46 4.21
C ARG A 276 1.62 -5.73 4.21
N TYR A 277 2.67 -5.79 5.03
CA TYR A 277 3.62 -6.89 5.00
C TYR A 277 3.40 -7.92 6.11
N PRO A 278 3.39 -9.23 5.79
CA PRO A 278 3.12 -10.30 6.75
C PRO A 278 4.12 -10.36 7.90
N TRP A 279 3.68 -10.96 9.00
CA TRP A 279 4.49 -11.14 10.21
C TRP A 279 5.34 -12.42 10.15
N SER A 280 6.62 -12.26 10.51
CA SER A 280 7.61 -13.35 10.53
C SER A 280 8.07 -13.65 11.95
N ARG A 281 7.11 -13.98 12.84
CA ARG A 281 7.33 -14.14 14.29
C ARG A 281 8.57 -14.98 14.63
N ARG A 282 9.41 -14.47 15.52
CA ARG A 282 10.68 -15.07 16.00
C ARG A 282 10.69 -15.34 17.50
N ASP A 283 9.56 -15.14 18.16
CA ASP A 283 9.36 -15.33 19.60
C ASP A 283 8.76 -16.70 19.96
N TYR A 284 8.83 -17.67 19.03
CA TYR A 284 8.35 -19.06 19.14
C TYR A 284 9.35 -20.09 18.57
N PRO A 285 9.24 -21.38 18.93
CA PRO A 285 8.31 -21.98 19.92
C PRO A 285 8.68 -21.61 21.36
N ARG A 286 7.70 -21.46 22.26
CA ARG A 286 7.95 -21.18 23.69
C ARG A 286 7.81 -22.45 24.53
N SER A 287 8.79 -22.73 25.38
CA SER A 287 8.76 -23.79 26.39
C SER A 287 9.47 -23.35 27.66
N GLU A 288 9.19 -23.98 28.80
CA GLU A 288 9.91 -23.67 30.05
C GLU A 288 11.42 -23.77 29.85
N GLY A 289 12.16 -22.74 30.32
CA GLY A 289 13.62 -22.67 30.19
C GLY A 289 14.15 -22.38 28.78
N PHE A 290 13.29 -22.12 27.79
CA PHE A 290 13.69 -21.81 26.41
C PHE A 290 13.23 -20.41 26.00
N ASP A 291 14.18 -19.49 25.79
CA ASP A 291 13.93 -18.21 25.12
C ASP A 291 14.41 -18.29 23.66
N PRO A 292 13.49 -18.26 22.67
CA PRO A 292 13.84 -18.30 21.24
C PRO A 292 14.78 -17.17 20.81
N ARG A 293 14.79 -16.04 21.52
CA ARG A 293 15.70 -14.91 21.23
C ARG A 293 17.10 -15.20 21.74
N GLN A 294 17.20 -15.83 22.91
CA GLN A 294 18.49 -16.25 23.46
C GLN A 294 19.17 -17.25 22.53
N GLN A 295 18.43 -18.25 22.04
CA GLN A 295 18.94 -19.20 21.05
C GLN A 295 19.44 -18.49 19.78
N ARG A 296 18.65 -17.56 19.24
CA ARG A 296 19.03 -16.83 18.01
C ARG A 296 20.25 -15.93 18.21
N PHE A 297 20.33 -15.27 19.36
CA PHE A 297 21.49 -14.47 19.73
C PHE A 297 22.76 -15.33 19.85
N GLU A 298 22.68 -16.47 20.53
CA GLU A 298 23.80 -17.41 20.65
C GLU A 298 24.25 -17.93 19.28
N ARG A 299 23.31 -18.17 18.36
CA ARG A 299 23.64 -18.54 16.98
C ARG A 299 24.34 -17.41 16.23
N LEU A 300 23.84 -16.18 16.33
CA LEU A 300 24.51 -15.01 15.75
C LEU A 300 25.95 -14.88 16.28
N GLN A 301 26.14 -14.98 17.60
CA GLN A 301 27.46 -14.92 18.24
C GLN A 301 28.37 -16.06 17.78
N GLN A 302 27.85 -17.28 17.70
CA GLN A 302 28.63 -18.44 17.25
C GLN A 302 29.21 -18.25 15.84
N HIS A 303 28.43 -17.68 14.93
CA HIS A 303 28.80 -17.41 13.54
C HIS A 303 29.60 -16.11 13.37
N SER A 304 29.50 -15.18 14.31
CA SER A 304 30.28 -13.94 14.35
C SER A 304 31.68 -14.17 14.91
N SER A 305 32.52 -14.87 14.16
CA SER A 305 33.89 -15.22 14.58
C SER A 305 34.83 -15.42 13.39
N ASN A 306 36.13 -15.55 13.67
CA ASN A 306 37.14 -15.92 12.67
C ASN A 306 37.08 -17.40 12.22
N GLY A 307 36.09 -18.17 12.69
CA GLY A 307 35.89 -19.57 12.33
C GLY A 307 36.89 -20.55 12.94
N ARG A 308 37.85 -20.09 13.74
CA ARG A 308 38.80 -20.95 14.46
C ARG A 308 38.15 -21.56 15.70
N ILE A 309 38.76 -22.63 16.21
CA ILE A 309 38.34 -23.37 17.40
C ILE A 309 39.46 -23.29 18.43
N GLY A 310 39.12 -23.31 19.73
CA GLY A 310 40.10 -23.28 20.82
C GLY A 310 40.63 -21.88 21.11
N SER A 311 41.89 -21.78 21.51
CA SER A 311 42.54 -20.53 21.95
C SER A 311 42.61 -19.45 20.87
N ASP A 312 42.61 -19.84 19.60
CA ASP A 312 42.74 -18.92 18.46
C ASP A 312 41.38 -18.40 17.97
N ARG A 313 40.28 -18.85 18.60
CA ARG A 313 38.93 -18.37 18.27
C ARG A 313 38.81 -16.92 18.71
N GLN A 314 38.53 -16.06 17.74
CA GLN A 314 38.20 -14.66 17.99
C GLN A 314 36.74 -14.44 17.61
N GLU A 315 35.94 -14.00 18.57
CA GLU A 315 34.54 -13.61 18.35
C GLU A 315 34.44 -12.11 18.10
N TYR A 316 33.48 -11.73 17.28
CA TYR A 316 33.19 -10.34 16.92
C TYR A 316 31.78 -9.99 17.36
N PRO A 317 31.52 -8.75 17.84
CA PRO A 317 30.16 -8.30 18.10
C PRO A 317 29.28 -8.44 16.84
N PRO A 318 28.19 -9.23 16.87
CA PRO A 318 27.26 -9.28 15.74
C PRO A 318 26.67 -7.90 15.46
N MET A 319 26.44 -7.59 14.20
CA MET A 319 25.90 -6.31 13.76
C MET A 319 24.39 -6.40 13.55
N LEU A 320 23.63 -5.49 14.14
CA LEU A 320 22.29 -5.12 13.68
C LEU A 320 22.45 -4.05 12.59
N LEU A 321 21.87 -4.27 11.42
CA LEU A 321 21.90 -3.31 10.31
C LEU A 321 20.48 -2.97 9.87
N GLY A 322 20.07 -1.71 10.04
CA GLY A 322 18.81 -1.19 9.54
C GLY A 322 18.92 -0.78 8.09
N LEU A 323 18.32 -1.57 7.19
CA LEU A 323 18.34 -1.32 5.75
C LEU A 323 17.29 -0.31 5.32
N TRP A 324 17.64 0.51 4.34
CA TRP A 324 16.76 1.45 3.68
C TRP A 324 15.71 0.71 2.82
N ASP A 325 14.42 0.89 3.14
CA ASP A 325 13.27 0.38 2.39
C ASP A 325 12.21 1.49 2.20
N ALA A 326 12.56 2.52 1.43
CA ALA A 326 11.66 3.66 1.19
C ALA A 326 10.33 3.25 0.53
N VAL A 327 10.38 2.28 -0.38
CA VAL A 327 9.17 1.70 -1.00
C VAL A 327 8.27 1.07 0.06
N GLY A 328 8.83 0.28 0.98
CA GLY A 328 8.07 -0.32 2.09
C GLY A 328 7.45 0.73 3.01
N VAL A 329 8.17 1.81 3.32
CA VAL A 329 7.64 2.93 4.13
C VAL A 329 6.46 3.60 3.44
N VAL A 330 6.59 3.94 2.16
CA VAL A 330 5.53 4.56 1.36
C VAL A 330 4.30 3.66 1.26
N HIS A 331 4.50 2.36 1.05
CA HIS A 331 3.40 1.40 0.99
C HIS A 331 2.64 1.28 2.32
N GLU A 332 3.33 1.23 3.46
CA GLU A 332 2.67 1.21 4.78
C GLU A 332 1.89 2.51 5.01
N LEU A 333 2.46 3.68 4.70
CA LEU A 333 1.79 4.97 4.81
C LEU A 333 0.53 5.07 3.92
N SER A 334 0.64 4.63 2.66
CA SER A 334 -0.51 4.55 1.73
C SER A 334 -1.57 3.58 2.26
N GLY A 335 -1.16 2.41 2.74
CA GLY A 335 -2.02 1.41 3.38
C GLY A 335 -2.80 1.99 4.56
N TYR A 336 -2.14 2.69 5.48
CA TYR A 336 -2.81 3.29 6.63
C TYR A 336 -3.79 4.40 6.27
N CYS A 337 -3.53 5.14 5.19
CA CYS A 337 -4.49 6.09 4.64
C CYS A 337 -5.70 5.36 4.03
N ASN A 338 -5.46 4.29 3.28
CA ASN A 338 -6.51 3.45 2.70
C ASN A 338 -7.38 2.80 3.79
N ASP A 339 -6.81 2.35 4.90
CA ASP A 339 -7.56 1.80 6.04
C ASP A 339 -8.55 2.79 6.63
N LEU A 340 -8.18 4.08 6.70
CA LEU A 340 -9.07 5.13 7.16
C LEU A 340 -10.19 5.41 6.16
N VAL A 341 -9.87 5.45 4.86
CA VAL A 341 -10.87 5.64 3.82
C VAL A 341 -11.84 4.45 3.79
N ALA A 342 -11.33 3.22 3.94
CA ALA A 342 -12.12 2.01 4.03
C ALA A 342 -13.09 2.01 5.21
N CYS A 343 -12.80 2.77 6.28
CA CYS A 343 -13.73 2.98 7.40
C CYS A 343 -15.08 3.54 6.94
N ILE A 344 -15.10 4.42 5.92
CA ILE A 344 -16.34 4.99 5.37
C ILE A 344 -17.16 3.90 4.70
N ASN A 345 -16.53 3.08 3.86
CA ASN A 345 -17.21 2.00 3.13
C ASN A 345 -17.71 0.92 4.10
N GLN A 346 -16.89 0.56 5.08
CA GLN A 346 -17.28 -0.38 6.13
C GLN A 346 -18.46 0.14 6.95
N PHE A 347 -18.44 1.41 7.38
CA PHE A 347 -19.56 2.04 8.09
C PHE A 347 -20.85 1.98 7.25
N LYS A 348 -20.78 2.31 5.96
CA LYS A 348 -21.93 2.26 5.05
C LYS A 348 -22.47 0.85 4.87
N SER A 349 -21.60 -0.15 4.81
CA SER A 349 -22.01 -1.56 4.72
C SER A 349 -22.66 -2.04 6.02
N GLU A 350 -22.11 -1.70 7.18
CA GLU A 350 -22.67 -2.09 8.48
C GLU A 350 -24.01 -1.39 8.79
N ARG A 351 -24.28 -0.24 8.16
CA ARG A 351 -25.49 0.59 8.33
C ARG A 351 -26.26 0.77 7.02
N GLU A 352 -26.23 -0.25 6.16
CA GLU A 352 -26.78 -0.15 4.80
C GLU A 352 -28.24 0.30 4.80
N LEU A 353 -29.05 -0.26 5.70
CA LEU A 353 -30.47 0.08 5.82
C LEU A 353 -30.66 1.55 6.22
N GLU A 354 -29.96 2.02 7.25
CA GLU A 354 -30.08 3.39 7.73
C GLU A 354 -29.54 4.41 6.72
N VAL A 355 -28.40 4.09 6.06
CA VAL A 355 -27.83 4.94 5.01
C VAL A 355 -28.77 5.02 3.80
N SER A 356 -29.33 3.88 3.35
CA SER A 356 -30.28 3.86 2.25
C SER A 356 -31.57 4.62 2.59
N ALA A 357 -32.06 4.49 3.83
CA ALA A 357 -33.22 5.24 4.28
C ALA A 357 -32.99 6.76 4.24
N VAL A 358 -31.81 7.24 4.68
CA VAL A 358 -31.46 8.66 4.59
C VAL A 358 -31.48 9.15 3.14
N ASP A 359 -30.80 8.44 2.26
CA ASP A 359 -30.71 8.77 0.83
C ASP A 359 -32.11 8.78 0.16
N GLN A 360 -32.92 7.74 0.41
CA GLN A 360 -34.27 7.65 -0.15
C GLN A 360 -35.21 8.76 0.36
N ILE A 361 -35.15 9.09 1.65
CA ILE A 361 -35.96 10.18 2.22
C ILE A 361 -35.61 11.51 1.56
N GLU A 362 -34.32 11.81 1.38
CA GLU A 362 -33.86 13.02 0.69
C GLU A 362 -34.26 13.04 -0.79
N GLN A 363 -34.14 11.89 -1.48
CA GLN A 363 -34.55 11.76 -2.87
C GLN A 363 -36.05 11.93 -3.08
N ILE A 364 -36.90 11.40 -2.19
CA ILE A 364 -38.36 11.58 -2.29
C ILE A 364 -38.72 13.07 -2.19
N SER A 365 -38.11 13.80 -1.25
CA SER A 365 -38.30 15.25 -1.14
C SER A 365 -37.94 15.95 -2.45
N ARG A 366 -36.80 15.61 -3.05
CA ARG A 366 -36.37 16.17 -4.33
C ARG A 366 -37.26 15.79 -5.51
N LEU A 367 -37.74 14.55 -5.54
CA LEU A 367 -38.65 14.06 -6.60
C LEU A 367 -40.01 14.77 -6.56
N LEU A 368 -40.51 15.12 -5.38
CA LEU A 368 -41.73 15.92 -5.25
C LEU A 368 -41.55 17.32 -5.85
N GLU A 369 -40.41 17.97 -5.61
CA GLU A 369 -40.09 19.28 -6.21
C GLU A 369 -39.99 19.18 -7.75
N LEU A 370 -39.31 18.15 -8.26
CA LEU A 370 -39.19 17.91 -9.70
C LEU A 370 -40.55 17.63 -10.35
N ASN A 371 -41.41 16.84 -9.70
CA ASN A 371 -42.77 16.59 -10.16
C ASN A 371 -43.58 17.90 -10.18
N GLY A 372 -43.47 18.72 -9.14
CA GLY A 372 -44.07 20.06 -9.11
C GLY A 372 -43.66 20.92 -10.31
N ALA A 373 -42.37 20.94 -10.66
CA ALA A 373 -41.89 21.66 -11.84
C ALA A 373 -42.46 21.12 -13.16
N VAL A 374 -42.54 19.79 -13.32
CA VAL A 374 -43.17 19.17 -14.50
C VAL A 374 -44.65 19.53 -14.60
N MET A 375 -45.37 19.54 -13.48
CA MET A 375 -46.77 19.94 -13.44
C MET A 375 -46.94 21.40 -13.84
N ALA A 376 -46.10 22.32 -13.35
CA ALA A 376 -46.13 23.72 -13.77
C ALA A 376 -45.98 23.88 -15.30
N GLY A 377 -45.04 23.16 -15.92
CA GLY A 377 -44.85 23.16 -17.37
C GLY A 377 -46.04 22.57 -18.14
N ASN A 378 -46.64 21.48 -17.65
CA ASN A 378 -47.84 20.89 -18.26
C ASN A 378 -49.02 21.86 -18.23
N TYR A 379 -49.23 22.54 -17.10
CA TYR A 379 -50.28 23.54 -16.96
C TYR A 379 -50.02 24.76 -17.85
N ALA A 380 -48.79 25.27 -17.88
CA ALA A 380 -48.41 26.35 -18.78
C ALA A 380 -48.71 26.00 -20.25
N ALA A 381 -48.35 24.80 -20.70
CA ALA A 381 -48.64 24.34 -22.05
C ALA A 381 -50.15 24.23 -22.32
N GLN A 382 -50.94 23.79 -21.34
CA GLN A 382 -52.41 23.78 -21.45
C GLN A 382 -52.99 25.20 -21.53
N THR A 383 -52.48 26.15 -20.74
CA THR A 383 -52.90 27.55 -20.78
C THR A 383 -52.59 28.18 -22.13
N VAL A 384 -51.40 27.94 -22.71
CA VAL A 384 -51.08 28.40 -24.07
C VAL A 384 -52.06 27.86 -25.12
N ARG A 385 -52.43 26.58 -25.02
CA ARG A 385 -53.44 25.97 -25.91
C ARG A 385 -54.81 26.63 -25.76
N GLU A 386 -55.19 26.99 -24.53
CA GLU A 386 -56.45 27.68 -24.26
C GLU A 386 -56.43 29.12 -24.78
N VAL A 387 -55.33 29.86 -24.61
CA VAL A 387 -55.16 31.20 -25.19
C VAL A 387 -55.34 31.16 -26.72
N GLU A 388 -54.70 30.20 -27.39
CA GLU A 388 -54.88 30.03 -28.85
C GLU A 388 -56.33 29.67 -29.22
N ARG A 389 -57.00 28.84 -28.41
CA ARG A 389 -58.42 28.50 -28.60
C ARG A 389 -59.31 29.73 -28.47
N GLN A 390 -59.10 30.55 -27.45
CA GLN A 390 -59.87 31.79 -27.22
C GLN A 390 -59.65 32.79 -28.36
N ARG A 391 -58.41 32.91 -28.87
CA ARG A 391 -58.08 33.75 -30.03
C ARG A 391 -58.84 33.34 -31.29
N ARG A 392 -59.04 32.03 -31.49
CA ARG A 392 -59.89 31.47 -32.58
C ARG A 392 -61.37 31.77 -32.36
N LEU A 393 -61.89 31.56 -31.15
CA LEU A 393 -63.30 31.81 -30.83
C LEU A 393 -63.69 33.29 -30.98
N GLY A 394 -62.78 34.21 -30.66
CA GLY A 394 -62.98 35.65 -30.85
C GLY A 394 -62.95 36.11 -32.32
N ASN A 395 -62.46 35.28 -33.24
CA ASN A 395 -62.36 35.60 -34.67
C ASN A 395 -62.86 34.42 -35.54
N PRO A 396 -64.14 34.03 -35.43
CA PRO A 396 -64.67 32.81 -36.03
C PRO A 396 -64.70 32.83 -37.57
N SER A 397 -64.61 34.02 -38.18
CA SER A 397 -64.60 34.22 -39.62
C SER A 397 -63.21 34.03 -40.26
N LEU A 398 -62.14 33.91 -39.48
CA LEU A 398 -60.78 33.73 -40.00
C LEU A 398 -60.40 32.24 -40.09
N PRO A 399 -59.67 31.83 -41.15
CA PRO A 399 -59.27 30.45 -41.30
C PRO A 399 -58.26 30.01 -40.21
N PRO A 400 -58.21 28.73 -39.81
CA PRO A 400 -57.43 28.24 -38.65
C PRO A 400 -55.91 28.43 -38.72
N TRP A 401 -55.38 28.78 -39.90
CA TRP A 401 -53.96 29.02 -40.14
C TRP A 401 -53.61 30.52 -40.16
N ASP A 402 -54.59 31.41 -40.06
CA ASP A 402 -54.35 32.86 -40.07
C ASP A 402 -53.53 33.28 -38.82
N PRO A 403 -52.43 34.06 -38.99
CA PRO A 403 -51.60 34.53 -37.88
C PRO A 403 -52.37 35.33 -36.81
N LYS A 404 -53.56 35.85 -37.13
CA LYS A 404 -54.43 36.53 -36.17
C LYS A 404 -55.18 35.56 -35.25
N VAL A 405 -55.19 34.26 -35.54
CA VAL A 405 -55.88 33.23 -34.73
C VAL A 405 -54.99 32.05 -34.32
N LYS A 406 -53.86 31.83 -35.00
CA LYS A 406 -52.87 30.81 -34.66
C LYS A 406 -51.61 31.49 -34.11
N LEU A 407 -51.15 31.06 -32.93
CA LEU A 407 -49.90 31.56 -32.37
C LEU A 407 -48.71 30.95 -33.13
N SER A 408 -47.69 31.76 -33.38
CA SER A 408 -46.40 31.25 -33.86
C SER A 408 -45.76 30.36 -32.79
N GLU A 409 -44.85 29.47 -33.21
CA GLU A 409 -44.14 28.60 -32.27
C GLU A 409 -43.24 29.40 -31.31
N GLU A 410 -42.78 30.58 -31.72
CA GLU A 410 -41.99 31.47 -30.86
C GLU A 410 -42.86 32.13 -29.78
N GLU A 411 -44.02 32.68 -30.15
CA GLU A 411 -45.00 33.22 -29.20
C GLU A 411 -45.49 32.14 -28.21
N LYS A 412 -45.75 30.91 -28.68
CA LYS A 412 -46.12 29.79 -27.81
C LYS A 412 -45.04 29.47 -26.78
N ARG A 413 -43.77 29.47 -27.20
CA ARG A 413 -42.63 29.22 -26.30
C ARG A 413 -42.47 30.35 -25.29
N GLU A 414 -42.67 31.60 -25.70
CA GLU A 414 -42.57 32.75 -24.81
C GLU A 414 -43.69 32.76 -23.77
N LEU A 415 -44.94 32.59 -24.20
CA LEU A 415 -46.10 32.46 -23.31
C LEU A 415 -45.97 31.24 -22.38
N ALA A 416 -45.51 30.09 -22.89
CA ALA A 416 -45.29 28.91 -22.05
C ALA A 416 -44.26 29.19 -20.95
N ARG A 417 -43.15 29.86 -21.27
CA ARG A 417 -42.14 30.27 -20.27
C ARG A 417 -42.70 31.26 -19.26
N GLU A 418 -43.54 32.19 -19.71
CA GLU A 418 -44.17 33.16 -18.82
C GLU A 418 -45.13 32.48 -17.85
N TYR A 419 -46.05 31.64 -18.35
CA TYR A 419 -46.98 30.89 -17.51
C TYR A 419 -46.27 29.88 -16.60
N GLU A 420 -45.23 29.20 -17.08
CA GLU A 420 -44.43 28.30 -16.25
C GLU A 420 -43.77 29.07 -15.10
N ARG A 421 -43.20 30.26 -15.35
CA ARG A 421 -42.67 31.13 -14.28
C ARG A 421 -43.75 31.55 -13.27
N GLN A 422 -44.99 31.74 -13.71
CA GLN A 422 -46.11 32.08 -12.83
C GLN A 422 -46.59 30.89 -11.99
N PHE A 423 -46.70 29.70 -12.59
CA PHE A 423 -47.22 28.49 -11.93
C PHE A 423 -46.17 27.76 -11.09
N LEU A 424 -44.89 27.83 -11.46
CA LEU A 424 -43.81 27.08 -10.81
C LEU A 424 -43.75 27.32 -9.28
N PRO A 425 -43.81 28.56 -8.76
CA PRO A 425 -43.80 28.77 -7.31
C PRO A 425 -44.98 28.11 -6.58
N LEU A 426 -46.16 28.03 -7.22
CA LEU A 426 -47.35 27.40 -6.64
C LEU A 426 -47.14 25.88 -6.52
N TYR A 427 -46.72 25.22 -7.60
CA TYR A 427 -46.49 23.77 -7.58
C TYR A 427 -45.31 23.36 -6.70
N LEU A 428 -44.26 24.19 -6.61
CA LEU A 428 -43.18 23.95 -5.65
C LEU A 428 -43.66 24.09 -4.20
N LYS A 429 -44.52 25.07 -3.92
CA LYS A 429 -45.13 25.21 -2.59
C LYS A 429 -46.03 24.02 -2.26
N ASP A 430 -46.86 23.56 -3.19
CA ASP A 430 -47.70 22.37 -3.01
C ASP A 430 -46.85 21.12 -2.74
N ALA A 431 -45.72 20.96 -3.45
CA ALA A 431 -44.77 19.88 -3.20
C ALA A 431 -44.13 19.96 -1.81
N GLN A 432 -43.74 21.15 -1.37
CA GLN A 432 -43.20 21.40 -0.02
C GLN A 432 -44.24 21.14 1.07
N ASP A 433 -45.47 21.59 0.88
CA ASP A 433 -46.58 21.36 1.81
C ASP A 433 -46.96 19.87 1.88
N ALA A 434 -46.95 19.17 0.74
CA ALA A 434 -47.13 17.72 0.70
C ALA A 434 -46.01 17.00 1.46
N TRP A 435 -44.74 17.38 1.23
CA TRP A 435 -43.61 16.83 1.98
C TRP A 435 -43.79 17.03 3.49
N LYS A 436 -44.00 18.28 3.92
CA LYS A 436 -44.09 18.67 5.33
C LYS A 436 -45.28 18.06 6.05
N ASN A 437 -46.45 18.05 5.43
CA ASN A 437 -47.71 17.73 6.13
C ASN A 437 -48.15 16.28 5.94
N LYS A 438 -47.74 15.61 4.87
CA LYS A 438 -48.17 14.23 4.55
C LYS A 438 -47.07 13.20 4.79
N TYR A 439 -45.85 13.46 4.31
CA TYR A 439 -44.77 12.47 4.30
C TYR A 439 -43.86 12.57 5.52
N TRP A 440 -43.44 13.78 5.90
CA TRP A 440 -42.55 14.01 7.04
C TRP A 440 -43.07 13.43 8.37
N PRO A 441 -44.38 13.53 8.71
CA PRO A 441 -44.89 12.96 9.96
C PRO A 441 -44.82 11.43 10.05
N LEU A 442 -44.58 10.74 8.93
CA LEU A 442 -44.39 9.28 8.89
C LEU A 442 -42.96 8.86 9.24
N ILE A 443 -42.03 9.83 9.36
CA ILE A 443 -40.63 9.60 9.65
C ILE A 443 -40.39 9.79 11.14
N ASP A 444 -39.60 8.90 11.75
CA ASP A 444 -39.03 9.12 13.08
C ASP A 444 -37.95 10.22 12.99
N GLU A 445 -38.38 11.49 13.07
CA GLU A 445 -37.52 12.66 12.92
C GLU A 445 -36.33 12.67 13.89
N PRO A 446 -36.49 12.38 15.20
CA PRO A 446 -35.36 12.30 16.12
C PRO A 446 -34.31 11.28 15.67
N ARG A 447 -34.73 10.08 15.29
CA ARG A 447 -33.80 9.01 14.86
C ARG A 447 -33.13 9.35 13.53
N PHE A 448 -33.88 9.85 12.56
CA PHE A 448 -33.36 10.31 11.27
C PHE A 448 -32.30 11.41 11.46
N THR A 449 -32.63 12.43 12.25
CA THR A 449 -31.73 13.56 12.51
C THR A 449 -30.47 13.13 13.25
N ALA A 450 -30.60 12.25 14.24
CA ALA A 450 -29.46 11.70 14.97
C ALA A 450 -28.52 10.89 14.05
N PHE A 451 -29.07 10.01 13.21
CA PHE A 451 -28.26 9.19 12.31
C PHE A 451 -27.58 10.03 11.23
N LYS A 452 -28.27 11.02 10.65
CA LYS A 452 -27.67 11.96 9.69
C LYS A 452 -26.50 12.73 10.31
N ARG A 453 -26.65 13.23 11.54
CA ARG A 453 -25.55 13.84 12.29
C ARG A 453 -24.38 12.89 12.50
N ASN A 454 -24.65 11.62 12.78
CA ASN A 454 -23.60 10.60 12.91
C ASN A 454 -22.86 10.34 11.59
N MET A 455 -23.55 10.33 10.44
CA MET A 455 -22.93 10.22 9.12
C MET A 455 -22.03 11.42 8.78
N ASP A 456 -22.51 12.63 9.04
CA ASP A 456 -21.75 13.87 8.83
C ASP A 456 -20.51 13.88 9.75
N ALA A 457 -20.70 13.56 11.03
CA ALA A 457 -19.61 13.46 11.99
C ALA A 457 -18.60 12.36 11.63
N MET A 458 -19.05 11.22 11.10
CA MET A 458 -18.17 10.15 10.63
C MET A 458 -17.28 10.63 9.48
N THR A 459 -17.86 11.28 8.48
CA THR A 459 -17.13 11.82 7.32
C THR A 459 -16.11 12.86 7.75
N GLN A 460 -16.48 13.75 8.67
CA GLN A 460 -15.59 14.78 9.19
C GLN A 460 -14.43 14.17 10.00
N GLN A 461 -14.72 13.22 10.90
CA GLN A 461 -13.69 12.55 11.71
C GLN A 461 -12.67 11.79 10.86
N VAL A 462 -13.11 11.12 9.79
CA VAL A 462 -12.18 10.44 8.86
C VAL A 462 -11.34 11.47 8.12
N ARG A 463 -11.94 12.56 7.61
CA ARG A 463 -11.21 13.63 6.91
C ARG A 463 -10.16 14.29 7.79
N ASP A 464 -10.51 14.65 9.02
CA ASP A 464 -9.59 15.31 9.97
C ASP A 464 -8.39 14.43 10.30
N ARG A 465 -8.59 13.11 10.38
CA ARG A 465 -7.51 12.13 10.62
C ARG A 465 -6.67 11.88 9.38
N LEU A 466 -7.25 11.99 8.20
CA LEU A 466 -6.57 11.71 6.93
C LEU A 466 -5.55 12.79 6.57
N GLY A 467 -5.84 14.07 6.85
CA GLY A 467 -4.97 15.20 6.49
C GLY A 467 -3.50 15.08 6.94
N PRO A 468 -3.22 14.91 8.25
CA PRO A 468 -1.85 14.71 8.73
C PRO A 468 -1.15 13.48 8.13
N LYS A 469 -1.90 12.39 7.92
CA LYS A 469 -1.36 11.14 7.36
C LYS A 469 -0.99 11.26 5.89
N ILE A 470 -1.84 11.91 5.10
CA ILE A 470 -1.54 12.25 3.70
C ILE A 470 -0.35 13.19 3.62
N SER A 471 -0.19 14.13 4.55
CA SER A 471 0.97 15.04 4.58
C SER A 471 2.28 14.28 4.72
N VAL A 472 2.33 13.28 5.60
CA VAL A 472 3.50 12.40 5.78
C VAL A 472 3.75 11.55 4.53
N LEU A 473 2.71 10.98 3.92
CA LEU A 473 2.84 10.24 2.66
C LEU A 473 3.40 11.13 1.54
N VAL A 474 2.90 12.36 1.41
CA VAL A 474 3.39 13.35 0.42
C VAL A 474 4.85 13.72 0.67
N ALA A 475 5.26 13.88 1.94
CA ALA A 475 6.66 14.13 2.27
C ALA A 475 7.56 12.96 1.83
N TRP A 476 7.15 11.72 2.09
CA TRP A 476 7.87 10.53 1.66
C TRP A 476 7.89 10.34 0.13
N LEU A 477 6.83 10.71 -0.58
CA LEU A 477 6.79 10.69 -2.05
C LEU A 477 7.79 11.65 -2.70
N ARG A 478 8.20 12.71 -1.98
CA ARG A 478 9.22 13.67 -2.42
C ARG A 478 10.61 13.34 -1.88
N HIS A 479 10.71 12.35 -1.02
CA HIS A 479 11.92 12.11 -0.25
C HIS A 479 13.05 11.59 -1.14
N ASP A 480 14.26 12.12 -0.96
CA ASP A 480 15.41 11.80 -1.81
C ASP A 480 15.72 10.31 -1.82
N LEU A 481 15.58 9.62 -0.67
CA LEU A 481 15.81 8.17 -0.58
C LEU A 481 14.83 7.38 -1.45
N LEU A 482 13.56 7.80 -1.51
CA LEU A 482 12.59 7.16 -2.37
C LEU A 482 12.98 7.39 -3.82
N LEU A 483 13.26 8.64 -4.20
CA LEU A 483 13.63 8.98 -5.56
C LEU A 483 14.90 8.25 -6.01
N ALA A 484 15.88 8.05 -5.13
CA ALA A 484 17.09 7.27 -5.40
C ALA A 484 16.78 5.78 -5.55
N THR A 485 15.89 5.25 -4.70
CA THR A 485 15.41 3.86 -4.79
C THR A 485 14.70 3.59 -6.11
N LEU A 486 13.96 4.57 -6.64
CA LEU A 486 13.26 4.47 -7.91
C LEU A 486 14.19 4.47 -9.14
N GLU A 487 15.48 4.79 -8.97
CA GLU A 487 16.47 4.63 -10.04
C GLU A 487 16.93 3.17 -10.20
N ASP A 488 16.54 2.27 -9.30
CA ASP A 488 16.79 0.82 -9.45
C ASP A 488 16.13 0.24 -10.71
N PHE A 489 15.03 0.86 -11.17
CA PHE A 489 14.25 0.45 -12.32
C PHE A 489 14.88 0.92 -13.62
N ASP A 490 15.47 -0.04 -14.34
CA ASP A 490 16.13 0.16 -15.63
C ASP A 490 15.14 0.63 -16.72
N GLY A 491 15.34 1.84 -17.24
CA GLY A 491 14.51 2.46 -18.27
C GLY A 491 14.63 1.83 -19.67
N GLN A 492 15.46 0.81 -19.84
CA GLN A 492 15.53 -0.01 -21.05
C GLN A 492 14.81 -1.36 -20.90
N SER A 493 14.25 -1.65 -19.72
CA SER A 493 13.58 -2.92 -19.42
C SER A 493 12.08 -2.75 -19.25
N ALA A 494 11.29 -3.35 -20.15
CA ALA A 494 9.84 -3.33 -20.05
C ALA A 494 9.32 -4.00 -18.75
N ALA A 495 9.97 -5.06 -18.30
CA ALA A 495 9.62 -5.73 -17.04
C ALA A 495 9.81 -4.81 -15.82
N GLN A 496 10.89 -4.03 -15.80
CA GLN A 496 11.13 -3.03 -14.76
C GLN A 496 10.10 -1.90 -14.82
N GLY A 497 9.64 -1.52 -16.02
CA GLY A 497 8.58 -0.54 -16.21
C GLY A 497 7.26 -0.94 -15.54
N VAL A 498 6.87 -2.21 -15.65
CA VAL A 498 5.67 -2.74 -14.97
C VAL A 498 5.82 -2.72 -13.45
N TRP A 499 6.97 -3.13 -12.92
CA TRP A 499 7.22 -3.10 -11.48
C TRP A 499 7.29 -1.67 -10.91
N PHE A 500 7.84 -0.73 -11.68
CA PHE A 500 7.83 0.68 -11.34
C PHE A 500 6.39 1.21 -11.26
N GLU A 501 5.56 0.91 -12.26
CA GLU A 501 4.14 1.30 -12.28
C GLU A 501 3.40 0.74 -11.06
N GLU A 502 3.58 -0.55 -10.73
CA GLU A 502 2.97 -1.17 -9.56
C GLU A 502 3.25 -0.40 -8.26
N ILE A 503 4.54 -0.09 -8.01
CA ILE A 503 4.97 0.62 -6.80
C ILE A 503 4.37 2.02 -6.71
N ILE A 504 4.42 2.78 -7.81
CA ILE A 504 3.94 4.17 -7.79
C ILE A 504 2.41 4.23 -7.76
N ALA A 505 1.72 3.37 -8.50
CA ALA A 505 0.25 3.31 -8.49
C ALA A 505 -0.29 3.07 -7.08
N ASP A 506 0.27 2.10 -6.36
CA ASP A 506 -0.09 1.81 -4.97
C ASP A 506 0.23 2.98 -4.02
N ALA A 507 1.35 3.67 -4.25
CA ALA A 507 1.76 4.80 -3.44
C ALA A 507 0.84 6.03 -3.58
N ILE A 508 0.28 6.26 -4.78
CA ILE A 508 -0.52 7.47 -5.07
C ILE A 508 -2.04 7.23 -5.02
N ALA A 509 -2.51 5.98 -5.00
CA ALA A 509 -3.94 5.63 -5.12
C ALA A 509 -4.85 6.38 -4.15
N VAL A 510 -4.39 6.62 -2.92
CA VAL A 510 -5.19 7.26 -1.86
C VAL A 510 -5.15 8.80 -1.89
N LEU A 511 -4.25 9.41 -2.67
CA LEU A 511 -4.05 10.86 -2.66
C LEU A 511 -5.29 11.65 -3.06
N GLY A 512 -6.12 11.09 -3.95
CA GLY A 512 -7.38 11.72 -4.38
C GLY A 512 -8.41 11.91 -3.27
N MET A 513 -8.25 11.23 -2.13
CA MET A 513 -9.21 11.23 -1.02
C MET A 513 -9.08 12.45 -0.10
N HIS A 514 -8.04 13.28 -0.26
CA HIS A 514 -7.82 14.49 0.54
C HIS A 514 -7.30 15.65 -0.32
N GLU A 515 -7.55 16.90 0.09
CA GLU A 515 -7.09 18.08 -0.67
C GLU A 515 -5.57 18.16 -0.83
N ILE A 516 -4.82 17.87 0.23
CA ILE A 516 -3.35 17.83 0.22
C ILE A 516 -2.82 16.86 -0.85
N GLY A 517 -3.44 15.67 -0.96
CA GLY A 517 -3.04 14.69 -1.97
C GLY A 517 -3.44 15.10 -3.39
N ARG A 518 -4.62 15.70 -3.57
CA ARG A 518 -5.04 16.27 -4.86
C ARG A 518 -4.10 17.39 -5.32
N THR A 519 -3.60 18.21 -4.41
CA THR A 519 -2.58 19.23 -4.71
C THR A 519 -1.30 18.57 -5.23
N LEU A 520 -0.79 17.53 -4.56
CA LEU A 520 0.37 16.79 -5.08
C LEU A 520 0.09 16.19 -6.47
N LEU A 521 -1.07 15.58 -6.70
CA LEU A 521 -1.42 15.02 -8.01
C LEU A 521 -1.44 16.10 -9.11
N THR A 522 -1.96 17.30 -8.82
CA THR A 522 -1.92 18.44 -9.76
C THR A 522 -0.49 18.91 -10.01
N GLU A 523 0.37 18.97 -8.99
CA GLU A 523 1.78 19.32 -9.14
C GLU A 523 2.53 18.27 -9.99
N LEU A 524 2.35 16.97 -9.71
CA LEU A 524 2.97 15.89 -10.48
C LEU A 524 2.50 15.85 -11.93
N ALA A 525 1.23 16.19 -12.20
CA ALA A 525 0.73 16.32 -13.57
C ALA A 525 1.26 17.57 -14.28
N GLY A 526 1.61 18.62 -13.53
CA GLY A 526 2.19 19.85 -14.05
C GLY A 526 3.72 19.84 -14.18
N ASP A 527 4.42 18.83 -13.64
CA ASP A 527 5.88 18.71 -13.74
C ASP A 527 6.29 18.29 -15.17
N LEU A 528 6.58 19.29 -16.02
CA LEU A 528 6.97 19.04 -17.41
C LEU A 528 8.42 18.56 -17.56
N ALA A 529 9.18 18.36 -16.48
CA ALA A 529 10.50 17.74 -16.52
C ALA A 529 10.37 16.21 -16.52
N VAL A 530 9.74 15.64 -17.55
CA VAL A 530 9.42 14.21 -17.72
C VAL A 530 10.64 13.28 -17.54
N THR A 531 11.81 13.71 -17.99
CA THR A 531 13.08 12.96 -17.84
C THR A 531 13.71 13.10 -16.46
N GLY A 532 13.16 13.96 -15.60
CA GLY A 532 13.57 14.11 -14.20
C GLY A 532 13.12 12.95 -13.32
N ARG A 533 13.93 12.63 -12.30
CA ARG A 533 13.62 11.55 -11.33
C ARG A 533 12.37 11.82 -10.50
N SER A 534 12.05 13.10 -10.24
CA SER A 534 10.89 13.55 -9.45
C SER A 534 9.57 13.47 -10.22
N SER A 535 9.62 13.29 -11.54
CA SER A 535 8.45 13.31 -12.42
C SER A 535 7.68 11.99 -12.37
N LEU A 536 7.24 11.59 -11.17
CA LEU A 536 6.69 10.27 -10.87
C LEU A 536 5.51 9.90 -11.78
N LEU A 537 4.56 10.82 -12.00
CA LEU A 537 3.37 10.54 -12.79
C LEU A 537 3.72 10.31 -14.28
N TRP A 538 4.57 11.15 -14.86
CA TRP A 538 4.99 10.94 -16.25
C TRP A 538 5.88 9.72 -16.42
N ARG A 539 6.69 9.38 -15.41
CA ARG A 539 7.43 8.11 -15.39
C ARG A 539 6.46 6.93 -15.42
N VAL A 540 5.35 6.96 -14.68
CA VAL A 540 4.31 5.92 -14.76
C VAL A 540 3.70 5.86 -16.16
N ILE A 541 3.30 7.01 -16.74
CA ILE A 541 2.70 7.08 -18.08
C ILE A 541 3.64 6.50 -19.15
N ALA A 542 4.95 6.75 -19.02
CA ALA A 542 5.97 6.24 -19.92
C ALA A 542 6.44 4.82 -19.59
N GLN A 543 5.85 4.13 -18.61
CA GLN A 543 6.34 2.86 -18.05
C GLN A 543 7.83 2.90 -17.69
N ASN A 544 8.28 4.03 -17.19
CA ASN A 544 9.66 4.39 -16.86
C ASN A 544 10.66 4.19 -18.03
N GLN A 545 10.20 4.02 -19.28
CA GLN A 545 11.08 3.77 -20.42
C GLN A 545 11.76 5.06 -20.87
N ASP A 546 13.09 5.06 -21.00
CA ASP A 546 13.84 6.30 -21.28
C ASP A 546 13.46 6.91 -22.64
N ALA A 547 13.27 6.07 -23.66
CA ALA A 547 12.88 6.52 -24.99
C ALA A 547 11.48 7.18 -24.98
N ALA A 548 10.51 6.57 -24.29
CA ALA A 548 9.16 7.11 -24.16
C ALA A 548 9.13 8.41 -23.34
N ARG A 549 9.94 8.49 -22.28
CA ARG A 549 10.09 9.72 -21.48
C ARG A 549 10.66 10.86 -22.31
N LEU A 550 11.64 10.59 -23.16
CA LEU A 550 12.23 11.59 -24.05
C LEU A 550 11.23 12.05 -25.13
N GLU A 551 10.45 11.14 -25.70
CA GLU A 551 9.40 11.47 -26.67
C GLU A 551 8.30 12.33 -26.05
N LEU A 552 7.82 11.97 -24.84
CA LEU A 552 6.84 12.76 -24.10
C LEU A 552 7.37 14.16 -23.75
N GLN A 553 8.62 14.27 -23.32
CA GLN A 553 9.28 15.54 -23.03
C GLN A 553 9.32 16.49 -24.24
N GLN A 554 9.40 15.94 -25.45
CA GLN A 554 9.42 16.73 -26.69
C GLN A 554 8.01 17.13 -27.15
N THR A 555 6.98 16.45 -26.66
CA THR A 555 5.59 16.63 -27.06
C THR A 555 4.82 17.59 -26.15
N LEU A 556 5.19 17.64 -24.87
CA LEU A 556 4.67 18.56 -23.86
C LEU A 556 5.41 19.91 -23.91
#